data_AF-A0A4Q1U3H8-F1
#
_entry.id   AF-A0A4Q1U3H8-F1
#
_cell.length_a   1.000
_cell.length_b   1.000
_cell.length_c   1.000
_cell.angle_alpha   90.00
_cell.angle_beta   90.00
_cell.angle_gamma   90.00
#
_symmetry.space_group_name_H-M   'P 1'
#
loop_
_entity.id
_entity.type
_entity.pdbx_description
1 polymer ?
#
loop_
_entity_poly.entity_id
_entity_poly.type
_entity_poly.pdbx_seq_one_letter_code
_entity_poly.pdbx_strand_id
1 'polypeptide(L)'
;MTIEELIDLQEAGSRARVLGLKAHENPYLAAHRMPTGDSAALGDWLARHDAWKFGWEAENASREGRIVTHFKELISTAKLGTLDA
;
A
#
# COMPACT_ATOMS: atom_id res chain seq x y z
N MET A 1 6.05 -7.01 -12.14
CA MET A 1 4.69 -6.71 -11.64
C MET A 1 3.90 -5.94 -12.69
N THR A 2 2.61 -6.23 -12.86
CA THR A 2 1.71 -5.48 -13.75
C THR A 2 0.80 -4.52 -12.98
N ILE A 3 0.09 -3.64 -13.69
CA ILE A 3 -0.85 -2.69 -13.09
C ILE A 3 -2.06 -3.45 -12.50
N GLU A 4 -2.52 -4.49 -13.16
CA GLU A 4 -3.65 -5.33 -12.72
C GLU A 4 -3.32 -6.02 -11.39
N GLU A 5 -2.11 -6.58 -11.25
CA GLU A 5 -1.65 -7.18 -10.00
C GLU A 5 -1.60 -6.17 -8.85
N LEU A 6 -1.23 -4.92 -9.13
CA LEU A 6 -1.24 -3.84 -8.13
C LEU A 6 -2.67 -3.48 -7.71
N ILE A 7 -3.61 -3.40 -8.67
CA ILE A 7 -5.02 -3.12 -8.38
C ILE A 7 -5.61 -4.23 -7.50
N ASP A 8 -5.37 -5.49 -7.83
CA ASP A 8 -5.84 -6.63 -7.05
C ASP A 8 -5.37 -6.56 -5.58
N LEU A 9 -4.13 -6.12 -5.36
CA LEU A 9 -3.56 -5.94 -4.03
C LEU A 9 -4.16 -4.76 -3.27
N GLN A 10 -4.42 -3.64 -3.96
CA GLN A 10 -5.15 -2.51 -3.38
C GLN A 10 -6.57 -2.93 -2.96
N GLU A 11 -7.27 -3.68 -3.81
CA GLU A 11 -8.59 -4.21 -3.45
C GLU A 11 -8.52 -5.18 -2.26
N ALA A 12 -7.49 -6.03 -2.20
CA ALA A 12 -7.29 -6.93 -1.08
C ALA A 12 -7.06 -6.17 0.23
N GLY A 13 -6.29 -5.08 0.20
CA GLY A 13 -6.09 -4.19 1.35
C GLY A 13 -7.38 -3.51 1.80
N SER A 14 -8.18 -3.00 0.85
CA SER A 14 -9.50 -2.42 1.14
C SER A 14 -10.42 -3.46 1.78
N ARG A 15 -10.55 -4.66 1.20
CA ARG A 15 -11.33 -5.76 1.79
C ARG A 15 -10.86 -6.16 3.18
N ALA A 16 -9.54 -6.20 3.42
CA ALA A 16 -9.01 -6.49 4.75
C ALA A 16 -9.48 -5.46 5.78
N ARG A 17 -9.47 -4.17 5.43
CA ARG A 17 -10.00 -3.11 6.30
C ARG A 17 -11.50 -3.27 6.57
N VAL A 18 -12.28 -3.63 5.54
CA VAL A 18 -13.73 -3.92 5.65
C VAL A 18 -13.97 -5.06 6.65
N LEU A 19 -13.14 -6.11 6.59
CA LEU A 19 -13.21 -7.28 7.47
C LEU A 19 -12.67 -7.03 8.89
N GLY A 20 -12.15 -5.83 9.18
CA GLY A 20 -11.70 -5.43 10.52
C GLY A 20 -10.22 -5.70 10.81
N LEU A 21 -9.45 -6.18 9.82
CA LEU A 21 -8.01 -6.39 9.95
C LEU A 21 -7.30 -5.04 10.14
N LYS A 22 -6.21 -5.06 10.89
CA LYS A 22 -5.33 -3.92 11.16
C LYS A 22 -4.28 -3.77 10.07
N ALA A 23 -3.75 -2.56 9.91
CA ALA A 23 -2.70 -2.29 8.93
C ALA A 23 -1.45 -3.17 9.10
N HIS A 24 -1.11 -3.53 10.35
CA HIS A 24 0.03 -4.41 10.64
C HIS A 24 -0.22 -5.88 10.30
N GLU A 25 -1.44 -6.25 9.91
CA GLU A 25 -1.78 -7.57 9.37
C GLU A 25 -1.54 -7.64 7.86
N ASN A 26 -0.91 -6.62 7.27
CA ASN A 26 -0.44 -6.67 5.89
C ASN A 26 0.40 -7.95 5.67
N PRO A 27 0.01 -8.83 4.73
CA PRO A 27 0.68 -10.12 4.51
C PRO A 27 2.15 -9.98 4.07
N TYR A 28 2.55 -8.79 3.63
CA TYR A 28 3.90 -8.43 3.24
C TYR A 28 4.70 -7.77 4.37
N LEU A 29 4.21 -7.73 5.62
CA LEU A 29 5.05 -7.40 6.78
C LEU A 29 5.72 -8.63 7.40
N ALA A 30 5.33 -9.83 6.96
CA ALA A 30 5.85 -11.07 7.50
C ALA A 30 7.31 -11.27 7.04
N ALA A 31 8.26 -11.13 7.98
CA ALA A 31 9.71 -11.17 7.70
C ALA A 31 10.17 -12.44 6.97
N HIS A 32 9.51 -13.59 7.19
CA HIS A 32 9.81 -14.85 6.49
C HIS A 32 9.47 -14.82 4.99
N ARG A 33 8.72 -13.80 4.53
CA ARG A 33 8.37 -13.57 3.12
C ARG A 33 9.25 -12.52 2.45
N MET A 34 10.10 -11.83 3.22
CA MET A 34 11.00 -10.82 2.67
C MET A 34 12.12 -11.50 1.87
N PRO A 35 12.36 -11.11 0.61
CA PRO A 35 13.46 -11.67 -0.18
C PRO A 35 14.82 -11.33 0.44
N THR A 36 15.73 -12.30 0.51
CA THR A 36 17.04 -12.15 1.18
C THR A 36 18.23 -11.94 0.23
N GLY A 37 18.02 -11.88 -1.08
CA GLY A 37 19.13 -11.92 -2.05
C GLY A 37 19.04 -10.98 -3.25
N ASP A 38 17.87 -10.89 -3.89
CA ASP A 38 17.71 -10.13 -5.14
C ASP A 38 17.07 -8.76 -4.90
N SER A 39 17.71 -7.69 -5.39
CA SER A 39 17.20 -6.33 -5.29
C SER A 39 15.93 -6.12 -6.12
N ALA A 40 15.78 -6.83 -7.25
CA ALA A 40 14.56 -6.80 -8.04
C ALA A 40 13.42 -7.49 -7.28
N ALA A 41 13.68 -8.65 -6.68
CA ALA A 41 12.71 -9.31 -5.80
C ALA A 41 12.31 -8.44 -4.60
N LEU A 42 13.27 -7.72 -3.99
CA LEU A 42 12.97 -6.78 -2.91
C LEU A 42 12.08 -5.62 -3.38
N GLY A 43 12.36 -5.05 -4.56
CA GLY A 43 11.53 -4.01 -5.17
C GLY A 43 10.10 -4.50 -5.42
N ASP A 44 9.94 -5.70 -5.98
CA ASP A 44 8.63 -6.32 -6.18
C ASP A 44 7.91 -6.60 -4.85
N TRP A 45 8.64 -6.99 -3.81
CA TRP A 45 8.06 -7.21 -2.49
C TRP A 45 7.55 -5.91 -1.86
N LEU A 46 8.34 -4.81 -1.97
CA LEU A 46 7.95 -3.49 -1.48
C LEU A 46 6.73 -2.95 -2.24
N ALA A 47 6.68 -3.09 -3.56
CA ALA A 47 5.54 -2.64 -4.34
C ALA A 47 4.25 -3.41 -3.99
N ARG A 48 4.34 -4.72 -3.65
CA ARG A 48 3.20 -5.49 -3.13
C ARG A 48 2.75 -5.02 -1.75
N HIS A 49 3.71 -4.77 -0.85
CA HIS A 49 3.45 -4.21 0.47
C HIS A 49 2.70 -2.87 0.37
N ASP A 50 3.20 -1.97 -0.47
CA ASP A 50 2.68 -0.61 -0.62
C ASP A 50 1.30 -0.61 -1.29
N ALA A 51 1.09 -1.45 -2.31
CA ALA A 51 -0.22 -1.60 -2.95
C ALA A 51 -1.31 -2.06 -1.96
N TRP A 52 -1.01 -3.10 -1.17
CA TRP A 52 -1.95 -3.57 -0.15
C TRP A 52 -2.21 -2.48 0.91
N LYS A 53 -1.15 -1.82 1.39
CA LYS A 53 -1.25 -0.76 2.40
C LYS A 53 -2.09 0.41 1.89
N PHE A 54 -1.88 0.86 0.65
CA PHE A 54 -2.64 1.92 0.03
C PHE A 54 -4.15 1.63 0.04
N GLY A 55 -4.54 0.42 -0.37
CA GLY A 55 -5.94 0.01 -0.37
C GLY A 55 -6.58 0.02 1.03
N TRP A 56 -5.82 -0.45 2.04
CA TRP A 56 -6.26 -0.43 3.44
C TRP A 56 -6.43 1.01 3.96
N GLU A 57 -5.47 1.90 3.69
CA GLU A 57 -5.49 3.29 4.14
C GLU A 57 -6.59 4.10 3.46
N ALA A 58 -6.81 3.90 2.17
CA ALA A 58 -7.88 4.54 1.42
C ALA A 58 -9.27 4.15 1.99
N GLU A 59 -9.49 2.86 2.25
CA GLU A 59 -10.73 2.39 2.88
C GLU A 59 -10.88 2.92 4.32
N ASN A 60 -9.79 2.97 5.09
CA ASN A 60 -9.83 3.52 6.43
C ASN A 60 -10.18 5.02 6.42
N ALA A 61 -9.55 5.80 5.53
CA ALA A 61 -9.84 7.22 5.37
C ALA A 61 -11.27 7.47 4.89
N SER A 62 -11.81 6.62 4.00
CA SER A 62 -13.20 6.64 3.58
C SER A 62 -14.15 6.51 4.77
N ARG A 63 -13.94 5.50 5.62
CA ARG A 63 -14.77 5.24 6.81
C ARG A 63 -14.70 6.34 7.85
N GLU A 64 -13.57 7.02 7.93
CA GLU A 64 -13.38 8.16 8.84
C GLU A 64 -13.85 9.49 8.24
N GLY A 65 -14.37 9.50 7.01
CA GLY A 65 -14.78 10.73 6.33
C GLY A 65 -13.61 11.65 5.93
N ARG A 66 -12.39 11.12 5.87
CA ARG A 66 -11.13 11.85 5.60
C ARG A 66 -10.52 11.54 4.23
N ILE A 67 -11.25 10.83 3.35
CA ILE A 67 -10.73 10.37 2.04
C ILE A 67 -10.14 11.50 1.20
N VAL A 68 -10.79 12.66 1.13
CA VAL A 68 -10.31 13.82 0.37
C VAL A 68 -9.00 14.36 0.93
N THR A 69 -8.88 14.46 2.25
CA THR A 69 -7.67 14.94 2.92
C THR A 69 -6.51 13.96 2.71
N HIS A 70 -6.78 12.66 2.86
CA HIS A 70 -5.79 11.61 2.65
C HIS A 70 -5.18 11.65 1.25
N PHE A 71 -6.00 11.76 0.19
CA PHE A 71 -5.48 11.86 -1.18
C PHE A 71 -4.73 13.18 -1.44
N LYS A 72 -5.15 14.30 -0.85
CA LYS A 72 -4.41 15.57 -0.93
C LYS A 72 -3.01 15.44 -0.33
N GLU A 73 -2.89 14.80 0.84
CA GLU A 73 -1.61 14.53 1.50
C GLU A 73 -0.71 13.64 0.63
N LEU A 74 -1.24 12.53 0.12
CA LEU A 74 -0.51 11.61 -0.76
C LEU A 74 0.05 12.30 -2.01
N ILE A 75 -0.77 13.07 -2.72
CA ILE A 75 -0.34 13.81 -3.92
C ILE A 75 0.75 14.83 -3.56
N SER A 76 0.60 15.50 -2.41
CA SER A 76 1.60 16.48 -1.93
C SER A 76 2.94 15.82 -1.63
N THR A 77 2.94 14.64 -0.99
CA THR A 77 4.16 13.87 -0.72
C THR A 77 4.83 13.37 -2.00
N ALA A 78 4.05 12.91 -2.99
CA ALA A 78 4.58 12.46 -4.27
C ALA A 78 5.27 13.61 -5.04
N LYS A 79 4.69 14.82 -4.97
CA LYS A 79 5.28 16.01 -5.58
C LYS A 79 6.61 16.41 -4.94
N LEU A 80 6.74 16.24 -3.61
CA LEU A 80 7.98 16.54 -2.90
C LEU A 80 9.12 15.59 -3.34
N GLY A 81 8.84 14.28 -3.41
CA GLY A 81 9.82 13.28 -3.85
C GLY A 81 10.28 13.43 -5.31
N THR A 82 9.51 14.13 -6.15
CA THR A 82 9.90 14.43 -7.54
C THR A 82 10.86 15.63 -7.65
N LEU A 83 10.93 16.47 -6.61
CA LEU A 83 11.82 17.64 -6.59
C LEU A 83 13.21 17.31 -6.01
N ASP A 84 13.34 16.18 -5.31
CA ASP A 84 14.57 15.73 -4.64
C ASP A 84 15.32 14.61 -5.39
N ALA A 85 14.88 14.25 -6.61
CA ALA A 85 15.47 13.21 -7.47
C ALA A 85 15.99 13.80 -8.79
#